data_AF-A0A940EJ89-F1
#
_entry.id   AF-A0A940EJ89-F1
#
_cell.length_a   1.000
_cell.length_b   1.000
_cell.length_c   1.000
_cell.angle_alpha   90.00
_cell.angle_beta   90.00
_cell.angle_gamma   90.00
#
_symmetry.space_group_name_H-M   'P 1'
#
loop_
_entity.id
_entity.type
_entity.pdbx_description
1 polymer ?
#
loop_
_entity_poly.entity_id
_entity_poly.type
_entity_poly.pdbx_seq_one_letter_code
_entity_poly.pdbx_strand_id
1 'polypeptide(L)'
;MKAVISVSLIFLVLGCNSTPRDFSPPKVKYLAVTKHPEKGRIVSEHGKEQTKNELYDLDFKKCSELTYKKGVKIGSKISTDKDEIIVFLERASSLNARDTVFKGVKSDLNFTNTEKELLKEYNKFNKNRWSCMQKIGWSSVIEEVPFDK
;
A
#
# COMPACT_ATOMS: atom_id res chain seq x y z
N MET A 1 71.27 -19.22 37.21
CA MET A 1 71.50 -18.12 38.18
C MET A 1 70.87 -16.85 37.63
N LYS A 2 69.91 -16.26 38.37
CA LYS A 2 69.45 -14.85 38.39
C LYS A 2 68.96 -14.25 37.04
N ALA A 3 67.88 -13.49 36.93
CA ALA A 3 66.89 -13.00 37.89
C ALA A 3 65.60 -12.62 37.12
N VAL A 4 64.50 -12.68 37.86
CA VAL A 4 63.17 -12.14 37.57
C VAL A 4 63.23 -10.62 37.46
N ILE A 5 62.56 -10.04 36.47
CA ILE A 5 61.87 -8.74 36.60
C ILE A 5 60.48 -8.91 35.98
N SER A 6 59.49 -9.00 36.88
CA SER A 6 58.08 -8.79 36.60
C SER A 6 57.81 -7.30 36.77
N VAL A 7 57.30 -6.62 35.75
CA VAL A 7 56.50 -5.40 35.92
C VAL A 7 55.43 -5.37 34.82
N SER A 8 54.21 -5.66 35.26
CA SER A 8 52.92 -5.22 34.75
C SER A 8 52.93 -4.32 33.50
N LEU A 9 52.39 -4.80 32.39
CA LEU A 9 51.92 -3.94 31.31
C LEU A 9 50.50 -4.34 30.89
N ILE A 10 49.56 -3.77 31.65
CA ILE A 10 48.33 -3.14 31.18
C ILE A 10 47.37 -4.05 30.40
N PHE A 11 46.33 -4.50 31.13
CA PHE A 11 44.96 -4.60 30.61
C PHE A 11 44.64 -3.34 29.79
N LEU A 12 44.77 -3.39 28.46
CA LEU A 12 44.12 -2.42 27.58
C LEU A 12 42.95 -3.11 26.88
N VAL A 13 41.81 -2.87 27.50
CA VAL A 13 40.46 -2.99 26.97
C VAL A 13 40.42 -2.54 25.51
N LEU A 14 40.51 -3.47 24.56
CA LEU A 14 39.89 -3.29 23.25
C LEU A 14 38.41 -3.58 23.44
N GLY A 15 37.74 -2.60 24.04
CA GLY A 15 36.30 -2.51 24.00
C GLY A 15 35.90 -2.47 22.52
N CYS A 16 35.49 -3.62 21.99
CA CYS A 16 34.36 -3.63 21.08
C CYS A 16 33.17 -3.08 21.88
N ASN A 17 33.12 -1.75 22.01
CA ASN A 17 31.86 -1.05 22.10
C ASN A 17 31.19 -1.31 20.75
N SER A 18 30.56 -2.48 20.62
CA SER A 18 29.26 -2.55 20.01
C SER A 18 28.38 -1.64 20.85
N THR A 19 28.48 -0.32 20.63
CA THR A 19 27.34 0.54 20.85
C THR A 19 26.21 -0.18 20.13
N PRO A 20 25.16 -0.63 20.84
CA PRO A 20 23.97 -1.06 20.13
C PRO A 20 23.66 0.12 19.20
N ARG A 21 23.51 -0.15 17.89
CA ARG A 21 22.89 0.82 16.99
C ARG A 21 21.68 1.32 17.76
N ASP A 22 21.72 2.58 18.16
CA ASP A 22 20.66 3.20 18.92
C ASP A 22 19.41 3.03 18.07
N PHE A 23 18.61 2.01 18.41
CA PHE A 23 17.37 1.72 17.73
C PHE A 23 16.34 2.65 18.34
N SER A 24 16.62 3.94 18.24
CA SER A 24 15.67 4.99 18.56
C SER A 24 14.42 4.67 17.76
N PRO A 25 13.29 4.37 18.42
CA PRO A 25 12.07 4.03 17.70
C PRO A 25 11.74 5.18 16.74
N PRO A 26 11.19 4.86 15.55
CA PRO A 26 10.85 5.89 14.57
C PRO A 26 9.98 6.95 15.24
N LYS A 27 10.31 8.22 15.03
CA LYS A 27 9.61 9.37 15.66
C LYS A 27 8.34 9.76 14.90
N VAL A 28 8.16 9.21 13.70
CA VAL A 28 7.08 9.52 12.77
C VAL A 28 6.51 8.26 12.14
N LYS A 29 5.21 8.27 11.84
CA LYS A 29 4.52 7.27 11.03
C LYS A 29 4.07 7.89 9.71
N TYR A 30 4.03 7.08 8.66
CA TYR A 30 3.53 7.48 7.35
C TYR A 30 2.10 7.00 7.16
N LEU A 31 1.19 7.91 6.82
CA LEU A 31 -0.23 7.64 6.60
C LEU A 31 -0.58 7.80 5.12
N ALA A 32 -1.29 6.83 4.56
CA ALA A 32 -1.95 7.01 3.28
C ALA A 32 -3.22 7.83 3.50
N VAL A 33 -3.28 9.00 2.87
CA VAL A 33 -4.35 9.97 3.12
C VAL A 33 -4.99 10.38 1.80
N THR A 34 -6.31 10.31 1.77
CA THR A 34 -7.12 10.80 0.66
C THR A 34 -7.83 12.08 1.09
N LYS A 35 -7.69 13.16 0.31
CA LYS A 35 -8.19 14.50 0.67
C LYS A 35 -9.07 15.09 -0.41
N HIS A 36 -10.04 15.88 0.00
CA HIS A 36 -10.83 16.78 -0.84
C HIS A 36 -10.89 18.15 -0.17
N PRO A 37 -10.73 19.27 -0.91
CA PRO A 37 -10.71 20.61 -0.33
C PRO A 37 -11.97 20.92 0.50
N GLU A 38 -13.13 20.49 0.02
CA GLU A 38 -14.43 20.77 0.67
C GLU A 38 -15.06 19.60 1.42
N LYS A 39 -14.65 18.35 1.14
CA LYS A 39 -15.30 17.14 1.66
C LYS A 39 -14.47 16.45 2.74
N GLY A 40 -13.31 17.02 3.08
CA GLY A 40 -12.49 16.60 4.20
C GLY A 40 -11.42 15.57 3.83
N ARG A 41 -11.12 14.70 4.80
CA ARG A 41 -9.93 13.84 4.82
C ARG A 41 -10.30 12.42 5.23
N ILE A 42 -9.66 11.44 4.60
CA ILE A 42 -9.74 10.03 4.93
C ILE A 42 -8.35 9.49 5.17
N VAL A 43 -8.18 8.76 6.26
CA VAL A 43 -6.95 8.06 6.59
C VAL A 43 -7.12 6.58 6.37
N SER A 44 -6.20 5.98 5.63
CA SER A 44 -6.06 4.53 5.55
C SER A 44 -4.76 4.12 6.24
N GLU A 45 -4.87 3.43 7.37
CA GLU A 45 -3.73 2.79 8.02
C GLU A 45 -3.76 1.30 7.71
N HIS A 46 -2.65 0.75 7.20
CA HIS A 46 -2.51 -0.68 6.92
C HIS A 46 -3.62 -1.25 6.00
N GLY A 47 -4.10 -0.44 5.05
CA GLY A 47 -5.17 -0.83 4.14
C GLY A 47 -6.58 -0.88 4.77
N LYS A 48 -6.74 -0.44 6.01
CA LYS A 48 -8.04 -0.23 6.66
C LYS A 48 -8.36 1.25 6.73
N GLU A 49 -9.56 1.61 6.28
CA GLU A 49 -10.09 2.95 6.43
C GLU A 49 -10.35 3.22 7.93
N GLN A 50 -9.58 4.15 8.49
CA GLN A 50 -9.67 4.54 9.91
C GLN A 50 -10.71 5.64 10.13
N THR A 51 -11.07 6.38 9.08
CA THR A 51 -11.96 7.53 9.15
C THR A 51 -13.07 7.36 8.14
N LYS A 52 -14.31 7.16 8.59
CA LYS A 52 -15.49 7.13 7.70
C LYS A 52 -15.76 8.53 7.15
N ASN A 53 -16.08 8.61 5.86
CA ASN A 53 -16.49 9.84 5.21
C ASN A 53 -17.60 9.57 4.18
N GLU A 54 -18.84 9.91 4.53
CA GLU A 54 -20.01 9.64 3.69
C GLU A 54 -19.94 10.33 2.32
N LEU A 55 -19.31 11.51 2.24
CA LEU A 55 -19.16 12.24 0.99
C LEU A 55 -18.18 11.54 0.05
N TYR A 56 -17.12 10.94 0.60
CA TYR A 56 -16.24 10.08 -0.17
C TYR A 56 -16.95 8.84 -0.66
N ASP A 57 -17.71 8.15 0.20
CA ASP A 57 -18.44 6.94 -0.18
C ASP A 57 -19.42 7.21 -1.33
N LEU A 58 -20.11 8.36 -1.28
CA LEU A 58 -21.01 8.81 -2.34
C LEU A 58 -20.28 9.07 -3.65
N ASP A 59 -19.17 9.83 -3.63
CA ASP A 59 -18.38 10.10 -4.83
C ASP A 59 -17.76 8.81 -5.40
N PHE A 60 -17.27 7.94 -4.51
CA PHE A 60 -16.67 6.66 -4.87
C PHE A 60 -17.68 5.74 -5.55
N LYS A 61 -18.91 5.66 -5.01
CA LYS A 61 -20.02 4.92 -5.61
C LYS A 61 -20.38 5.51 -6.97
N LYS A 62 -20.53 6.84 -7.06
CA LYS A 62 -20.84 7.54 -8.32
C LYS A 62 -19.77 7.26 -9.39
N CYS A 63 -18.50 7.36 -9.04
CA CYS A 63 -17.40 7.08 -9.96
C CYS A 63 -17.30 5.60 -10.35
N SER A 64 -17.66 4.69 -9.44
CA SER A 64 -17.78 3.26 -9.76
C SER A 64 -18.90 3.02 -10.79
N GLU A 65 -20.08 3.61 -10.58
CA GLU A 65 -21.22 3.51 -11.51
C GLU A 65 -20.90 4.04 -12.90
N LEU A 66 -20.23 5.19 -12.99
CA LEU A 66 -19.76 5.73 -14.27
C LEU A 66 -18.74 4.80 -14.95
N THR A 67 -17.93 4.09 -14.18
CA THR A 67 -16.95 3.14 -14.73
C THR A 67 -17.64 1.86 -15.21
N TYR A 68 -18.66 1.36 -14.51
CA TYR A 68 -19.48 0.24 -15.00
C TYR A 68 -20.12 0.56 -16.36
N LYS A 69 -20.66 1.78 -16.53
CA LYS A 69 -21.27 2.22 -17.79
C LYS A 69 -20.27 2.31 -18.97
N LYS A 70 -18.98 2.50 -18.70
CA LYS A 70 -17.93 2.46 -19.73
C LYS A 70 -17.60 1.04 -20.20
N GLY A 71 -17.99 0.05 -19.40
CA GLY A 71 -17.78 -1.36 -19.64
C GLY A 71 -16.40 -1.87 -19.23
N VAL A 72 -16.35 -3.17 -18.93
CA VAL A 72 -15.15 -3.93 -18.57
C VAL A 72 -15.02 -5.11 -19.51
N LYS A 73 -13.81 -5.38 -20.00
CA LYS A 73 -13.57 -6.55 -20.84
C LYS A 73 -13.48 -7.80 -19.96
N ILE A 74 -14.39 -8.75 -20.17
CA ILE A 74 -14.46 -10.03 -19.45
C ILE A 74 -14.35 -11.13 -20.51
N GLY A 75 -13.18 -11.79 -20.57
CA GLY A 75 -12.84 -12.69 -21.67
C GLY A 75 -12.84 -11.95 -23.01
N SER A 76 -13.64 -12.41 -23.97
CA SER A 76 -13.76 -11.80 -25.31
C SER A 76 -14.80 -10.69 -25.42
N LYS A 77 -15.66 -10.50 -24.41
CA LYS A 77 -16.75 -9.51 -24.46
C LYS A 77 -16.48 -8.27 -23.61
N ILE A 78 -17.09 -7.15 -23.98
CA ILE A 78 -17.20 -5.97 -23.13
C ILE A 78 -18.54 -6.07 -22.41
N SER A 79 -18.52 -6.19 -21.09
CA SER A 79 -19.72 -6.19 -20.26
C SER A 79 -19.96 -4.80 -19.69
N THR A 80 -21.22 -4.37 -19.67
CA THR A 80 -21.72 -3.20 -18.93
C THR A 80 -22.68 -3.60 -17.81
N ASP A 81 -22.91 -4.90 -17.64
CA ASP A 81 -23.74 -5.46 -16.58
C ASP A 81 -23.03 -5.30 -15.23
N LYS A 82 -23.68 -4.61 -14.30
CA LYS A 82 -23.06 -4.25 -13.03
C LYS A 82 -22.71 -5.49 -12.20
N ASP A 83 -23.60 -6.47 -12.13
CA ASP A 83 -23.44 -7.62 -11.26
C ASP A 83 -22.37 -8.57 -11.81
N GLU A 84 -22.32 -8.74 -13.12
CA GLU A 84 -21.23 -9.47 -13.79
C GLU A 84 -19.87 -8.81 -13.53
N ILE A 85 -19.79 -7.48 -13.63
CA ILE A 85 -18.56 -6.75 -13.37
C ILE A 85 -18.16 -6.85 -11.90
N ILE A 86 -19.10 -6.81 -10.95
CA ILE A 86 -18.80 -6.97 -9.51
C ILE A 86 -18.15 -8.34 -9.26
N VAL A 87 -18.77 -9.42 -9.73
CA VAL A 87 -18.23 -10.79 -9.58
C VAL A 87 -16.84 -10.90 -10.21
N PHE A 88 -16.64 -10.26 -11.37
CA PHE A 88 -15.33 -10.19 -12.01
C PHE A 88 -14.29 -9.46 -11.15
N LEU A 89 -14.63 -8.28 -10.62
CA LEU A 89 -13.73 -7.47 -9.80
C LEU A 89 -13.38 -8.14 -8.46
N GLU A 90 -14.28 -8.91 -7.87
CA GLU A 90 -14.03 -9.68 -6.64
C GLU A 90 -13.00 -10.80 -6.85
N ARG A 91 -13.10 -11.51 -7.98
CA ARG A 91 -12.08 -12.51 -8.35
C ARG A 91 -10.72 -11.84 -8.59
N ALA A 92 -10.75 -10.66 -9.21
CA ALA A 92 -9.55 -9.89 -9.51
C ALA A 92 -8.88 -9.26 -8.31
N SER A 93 -9.65 -8.79 -7.34
CA SER A 93 -9.10 -8.19 -6.12
C SER A 93 -8.26 -9.20 -5.34
N SER A 94 -8.73 -10.45 -5.27
CA SER A 94 -8.01 -11.56 -4.63
C SER A 94 -6.68 -11.86 -5.32
N LEU A 95 -6.67 -11.88 -6.66
CA LEU A 95 -5.44 -12.05 -7.45
C LEU A 95 -4.49 -10.85 -7.31
N ASN A 96 -5.02 -9.63 -7.25
CA ASN A 96 -4.23 -8.41 -7.09
C ASN A 96 -3.61 -8.31 -5.69
N ALA A 97 -4.31 -8.77 -4.65
CA ALA A 97 -3.76 -8.92 -3.32
C ALA A 97 -2.58 -9.89 -3.32
N ARG A 98 -2.73 -11.05 -3.99
CA ARG A 98 -1.63 -12.00 -4.21
C ARG A 98 -0.45 -11.32 -4.92
N ASP A 99 -0.68 -10.66 -6.05
CA ASP A 99 0.35 -9.94 -6.80
C ASP A 99 1.13 -8.93 -5.92
N THR A 100 0.41 -8.15 -5.11
CA THR A 100 1.02 -7.13 -4.23
C THR A 100 1.91 -7.75 -3.15
N VAL A 101 1.44 -8.83 -2.50
CA VAL A 101 2.21 -9.50 -1.44
C VAL A 101 3.49 -10.12 -1.99
N PHE A 102 3.41 -10.81 -3.12
CA PHE A 102 4.55 -11.55 -3.67
C PHE A 102 5.54 -10.67 -4.45
N LYS A 103 5.08 -9.56 -5.05
CA LYS A 103 5.97 -8.50 -5.55
C LYS A 103 6.86 -7.92 -4.44
N GLY A 104 6.29 -7.76 -3.23
CA GLY A 104 7.03 -7.27 -2.07
C GLY A 104 8.19 -8.17 -1.63
N VAL A 105 8.12 -9.46 -1.92
CA VAL A 105 9.15 -10.45 -1.56
C VAL A 105 10.01 -10.90 -2.75
N LYS A 106 9.98 -10.17 -3.89
CA LYS A 106 10.72 -10.49 -5.13
C LYS A 106 10.50 -11.94 -5.61
N SER A 107 9.30 -12.47 -5.39
CA SER A 107 8.93 -13.81 -5.86
C SER A 107 8.25 -13.68 -7.22
N ASP A 108 8.74 -14.43 -8.21
CA ASP A 108 8.10 -14.53 -9.52
C ASP A 108 6.80 -15.33 -9.41
N LEU A 109 5.67 -14.62 -9.33
CA LEU A 109 4.37 -15.25 -9.48
C LEU A 109 4.15 -15.60 -10.96
N ASN A 110 4.16 -16.89 -11.26
CA ASN A 110 3.78 -17.42 -12.56
C ASN A 110 2.24 -17.37 -12.74
N PHE A 111 1.70 -16.17 -12.92
CA PHE A 111 0.32 -15.99 -13.35
C PHE A 111 0.09 -16.56 -14.74
N THR A 112 -1.02 -17.25 -14.91
CA THR A 112 -1.54 -17.66 -16.22
C THR A 112 -1.87 -16.44 -17.09
N ASN A 113 -1.95 -16.63 -18.41
CA ASN A 113 -2.33 -15.53 -19.32
C ASN A 113 -3.70 -14.94 -18.96
N THR A 114 -4.66 -15.79 -18.58
CA THR A 114 -5.99 -15.37 -18.13
C THR A 114 -5.94 -14.51 -16.87
N GLU A 115 -5.14 -14.89 -15.86
CA GLU A 115 -4.97 -14.08 -14.64
C GLU A 115 -4.31 -12.74 -14.94
N LYS A 116 -3.35 -12.69 -15.87
CA LYS A 116 -2.71 -11.43 -16.31
C LYS A 116 -3.70 -10.49 -16.99
N GLU A 117 -4.54 -11.00 -17.88
CA GLU A 117 -5.59 -10.20 -18.53
C GLU A 117 -6.61 -9.68 -17.52
N LEU A 118 -6.97 -10.53 -16.56
CA LEU A 118 -7.91 -10.19 -15.50
C LEU A 118 -7.35 -9.08 -14.58
N LEU A 119 -6.08 -9.18 -14.16
CA LEU A 119 -5.39 -8.12 -13.42
C LEU A 119 -5.29 -6.81 -14.23
N LYS A 120 -5.03 -6.90 -15.54
CA LYS A 120 -4.95 -5.73 -16.41
C LYS A 120 -6.28 -4.97 -16.45
N GLU A 121 -7.39 -5.66 -16.65
CA GLU A 121 -8.72 -5.03 -16.70
C GLU A 121 -9.17 -4.53 -15.33
N TYR A 122 -8.83 -5.23 -14.24
CA TYR A 122 -9.03 -4.75 -12.87
C TYR A 122 -8.29 -3.44 -12.59
N ASN A 123 -7.01 -3.38 -12.94
CA ASN A 123 -6.20 -2.17 -12.77
C ASN A 123 -6.73 -1.01 -13.62
N LYS A 124 -7.18 -1.29 -14.85
CA LYS A 124 -7.83 -0.30 -15.71
C LYS A 124 -9.14 0.22 -15.13
N PHE A 125 -9.99 -0.66 -14.57
CA PHE A 125 -11.21 -0.25 -13.87
C PHE A 125 -10.90 0.68 -12.71
N ASN A 126 -9.97 0.29 -11.83
CA ASN A 126 -9.58 1.10 -10.68
C ASN A 126 -8.97 2.44 -11.08
N LYS A 127 -8.13 2.47 -12.12
CA LYS A 127 -7.56 3.70 -12.66
C LYS A 127 -8.63 4.64 -13.20
N ASN A 128 -9.63 4.11 -13.93
CA ASN A 128 -10.74 4.91 -14.46
C ASN A 128 -11.61 5.50 -13.35
N ARG A 129 -11.94 4.68 -12.33
CA ARG A 129 -12.68 5.14 -11.15
C ARG A 129 -11.90 6.21 -10.41
N TRP A 130 -10.61 5.99 -10.15
CA TRP A 130 -9.77 6.96 -9.46
C TRP A 130 -9.61 8.26 -10.25
N SER A 131 -9.45 8.19 -11.57
CA SER A 131 -9.42 9.39 -12.41
C SER A 131 -10.71 10.20 -12.31
N CYS A 132 -11.87 9.55 -12.17
CA CYS A 132 -13.12 10.24 -11.87
C CYS A 132 -13.09 10.92 -10.49
N MET A 133 -12.62 10.23 -9.44
CA MET A 133 -12.46 10.81 -8.10
C MET A 133 -11.56 12.05 -8.13
N GLN A 134 -10.45 11.99 -8.86
CA GLN A 134 -9.53 13.12 -9.02
C GLN A 134 -10.16 14.32 -9.70
N LYS A 135 -11.00 14.08 -10.73
CA LYS A 135 -11.75 15.16 -11.39
C LYS A 135 -12.78 15.83 -10.49
N ILE A 136 -13.28 15.11 -9.48
CA ILE A 136 -14.22 15.66 -8.50
C ILE A 136 -13.47 16.47 -7.42
N GLY A 137 -12.16 16.26 -7.26
CA GLY A 137 -11.32 17.00 -6.31
C GLY A 137 -10.60 16.13 -5.28
N TRP A 138 -10.75 14.80 -5.34
CA TRP A 138 -10.05 13.90 -4.45
C TRP A 138 -8.58 13.71 -4.86
N SER A 139 -7.69 13.69 -3.90
CA SER A 139 -6.26 13.47 -4.11
C SER A 139 -5.72 12.46 -3.09
N SER A 140 -4.71 11.68 -3.46
CA SER A 140 -4.05 10.73 -2.57
C SER A 140 -2.63 11.21 -2.32
N VAL A 141 -2.25 11.28 -1.05
CA VAL A 141 -0.92 11.70 -0.58
C VAL A 141 -0.45 10.77 0.53
N ILE A 142 0.87 10.73 0.75
CA ILE A 142 1.45 10.12 1.94
C ILE A 142 1.82 11.26 2.89
N GLU A 143 1.31 11.21 4.12
CA GLU A 143 1.62 12.19 5.17
C GLU A 143 2.55 11.59 6.21
N GLU A 144 3.60 12.33 6.57
CA GLU A 144 4.42 12.05 7.74
C GLU A 144 3.75 12.70 8.95
N VAL A 145 3.38 11.90 9.96
CA VAL A 145 2.81 12.40 11.21
C VAL A 145 3.64 11.90 12.40
N PRO A 146 3.83 12.71 13.46
CA PRO A 146 4.54 12.26 14.64
C PRO A 146 3.82 11.07 15.28
N PHE A 147 4.57 10.16 15.90
CA PHE A 147 3.97 9.28 16.90
C PHE A 147 3.59 10.15 18.10
N ASP A 148 2.32 10.15 18.48
CA ASP A 148 1.89 10.78 19.73
C ASP A 148 2.73 10.21 20.89
N LYS A 149 3.24 11.08 21.77
CA LYS A 149 4.03 10.68 22.94
C LYS A 149 3.20 9.90 23.94
#